data_AF-A0AAW6TL26-F1
#
_entry.id   AF-A0AAW6TL26-F1
#
_cell.length_a   1.000
_cell.length_b   1.000
_cell.length_c   1.000
_cell.angle_alpha   90.00
_cell.angle_beta   90.00
_cell.angle_gamma   90.00
#
_symmetry.space_group_name_H-M   'P 1'
#
loop_
_entity.id
_entity.type
_entity.pdbx_description
1 polymer ?
#
loop_
_entity_poly.entity_id
_entity_poly.type
_entity_poly.pdbx_seq_one_letter_code
_entity_poly.pdbx_strand_id
1 'polypeptide(L)'
;MKLLGIIGGMSTASSISYYQTINEQINRLLGANHGARLVIYNLDFEEIAQLQKQGNWQQAGEMLADAAKRLVLAGVDGILVSIRPTPIAFSKHEAGAHQYPYLYG
;
A
#
# COMPACT_ATOMS: atom_id res chain seq x y z
N MET A 1 -16.63 1.13 10.86
CA MET A 1 -15.80 1.00 9.63
C MET A 1 -14.34 1.09 10.03
N LYS A 2 -13.53 0.09 9.65
CA LYS A 2 -12.08 0.05 9.91
C LYS A 2 -11.35 1.13 9.09
N LEU A 3 -10.26 1.68 9.62
CA LEU A 3 -9.35 2.60 8.94
C LEU A 3 -8.33 1.80 8.13
N LEU A 4 -8.30 1.97 6.81
CA LEU A 4 -7.37 1.24 5.94
C LEU A 4 -6.19 2.13 5.55
N GLY A 5 -4.97 1.62 5.72
CA GLY A 5 -3.74 2.21 5.20
C GLY A 5 -3.47 1.74 3.78
N ILE A 6 -3.03 2.64 2.89
CA ILE A 6 -2.61 2.30 1.53
C ILE A 6 -1.18 2.81 1.32
N ILE A 7 -0.25 1.91 0.96
CA ILE A 7 1.06 2.30 0.43
C ILE A 7 0.92 2.44 -1.09
N GLY A 8 0.99 3.68 -1.55
CA GLY A 8 0.80 4.09 -2.93
C GLY A 8 2.07 4.51 -3.65
N GLY A 9 1.89 4.98 -4.90
CA GLY A 9 2.94 5.63 -5.69
C GLY A 9 3.59 4.73 -6.73
N MET A 10 3.50 3.41 -6.61
CA MET A 10 4.24 2.44 -7.45
C MET A 10 3.28 1.57 -8.30
N SER A 11 2.24 2.12 -8.93
CA SER A 11 2.15 3.41 -9.64
C SER A 11 1.08 4.37 -9.10
N THR A 12 1.22 5.68 -9.34
CA THR A 12 0.18 6.69 -9.01
C THR A 12 -1.19 6.33 -9.61
N ALA A 13 -1.21 5.85 -10.85
CA ALA A 13 -2.44 5.42 -11.53
C ALA A 13 -3.16 4.29 -10.78
N SER A 14 -2.41 3.29 -10.29
CA SER A 14 -2.98 2.22 -9.46
C SER A 14 -3.50 2.74 -8.12
N SER A 15 -2.78 3.66 -7.47
CA SER A 15 -3.23 4.22 -6.18
C SER A 15 -4.56 4.97 -6.31
N ILE A 16 -4.77 5.72 -7.40
CA ILE A 16 -6.06 6.36 -7.70
C ILE A 16 -7.16 5.31 -7.91
N SER A 17 -6.87 4.27 -8.69
CA SER A 17 -7.84 3.20 -8.97
C SER A 17 -8.27 2.47 -7.69
N TYR A 18 -7.34 2.19 -6.78
CA TYR A 18 -7.67 1.59 -5.48
C TYR A 18 -8.53 2.52 -4.62
N TYR A 19 -8.19 3.81 -4.53
CA TYR A 19 -8.99 4.78 -3.81
C TYR A 19 -10.44 4.84 -4.33
N GLN A 20 -10.61 4.92 -5.65
CA GLN A 20 -11.93 4.96 -6.30
C GLN A 20 -12.72 3.69 -6.02
N THR A 21 -12.13 2.53 -6.31
CA THR A 21 -12.78 1.22 -6.15
C THR A 21 -13.23 1.01 -4.71
N ILE A 22 -12.38 1.31 -3.73
CA ILE A 22 -12.71 1.11 -2.31
C ILE A 22 -13.87 2.03 -1.89
N ASN A 23 -13.85 3.30 -2.30
CA ASN A 23 -14.95 4.22 -1.98
C ASN A 23 -16.26 3.81 -2.66
N GLU A 24 -16.21 3.38 -3.93
CA GLU A 24 -17.38 2.89 -4.66
C GLU A 24 -17.99 1.66 -3.99
N GLN A 25 -17.16 0.70 -3.54
CA GLN A 25 -17.65 -0.48 -2.83
C GLN A 25 -18.28 -0.12 -1.47
N ILE A 26 -17.65 0.79 -0.70
CA ILE A 26 -18.21 1.25 0.57
C ILE A 26 -19.54 1.98 0.35
N ASN A 27 -19.61 2.85 -0.66
CA ASN A 27 -20.84 3.55 -0.99
C ASN A 27 -21.94 2.59 -1.46
N ARG A 28 -21.59 1.57 -2.27
CA ARG A 28 -22.54 0.54 -2.70
C ARG A 28 -23.09 -0.27 -1.51
N LEU A 29 -22.25 -0.60 -0.52
CA LEU A 29 -22.65 -1.43 0.62
C LEU A 29 -23.42 -0.66 1.69
N LEU A 30 -23.05 0.60 1.95
CA LEU A 30 -23.62 1.40 3.04
C LEU A 30 -24.61 2.48 2.56
N GLY A 31 -24.59 2.83 1.27
CA GLY A 31 -25.45 3.82 0.66
C GLY A 31 -25.12 5.27 1.02
N ALA A 32 -26.05 6.17 0.68
CA ALA A 32 -26.00 7.61 0.98
C ALA A 32 -24.65 8.24 0.58
N ASN A 33 -24.05 9.01 1.48
CA ASN A 33 -22.76 9.67 1.27
C ASN A 33 -21.63 8.99 2.07
N HIS A 34 -21.72 7.67 2.26
CA HIS A 34 -20.66 6.92 2.95
C HIS A 34 -19.44 6.77 2.03
N GLY A 35 -18.27 7.12 2.57
CA GLY A 35 -16.96 6.90 1.97
C GLY A 35 -16.06 6.07 2.89
N ALA A 36 -14.99 5.52 2.32
CA ALA A 36 -14.03 4.74 3.06
C ALA A 36 -13.16 5.62 3.97
N ARG A 37 -12.83 5.12 5.16
CA ARG A 37 -11.82 5.75 6.03
C ARG A 37 -10.45 5.26 5.60
N LEU A 38 -9.64 6.15 5.01
CA LEU A 38 -8.34 5.80 4.41
C LEU A 38 -7.21 6.70 4.92
N VAL A 39 -6.01 6.14 5.06
CA VAL A 39 -4.73 6.87 5.14
C VAL A 39 -3.87 6.40 3.98
N ILE A 40 -3.38 7.30 3.14
CA ILE A 40 -2.56 6.95 1.98
C ILE A 40 -1.16 7.50 2.18
N TYR A 41 -0.16 6.61 2.16
CA TYR A 41 1.25 6.97 2.14
C TYR A 41 1.79 6.77 0.72
N ASN A 42 2.07 7.85 0.01
CA ASN A 42 2.47 7.79 -1.39
C ASN A 42 3.99 7.86 -1.51
N LEU A 43 4.63 6.78 -1.94
CA LEU A 43 6.07 6.73 -2.20
C LEU A 43 6.40 7.40 -3.54
N ASP A 44 7.63 7.92 -3.66
CA ASP A 44 8.17 8.28 -4.97
C ASP A 44 8.62 7.01 -5.68
N PHE A 45 8.02 6.73 -6.84
CA PHE A 45 8.36 5.53 -7.61
C PHE A 45 9.74 5.60 -8.23
N GLU A 46 10.25 6.79 -8.56
CA GLU A 46 11.57 6.90 -9.17
C GLU A 46 12.65 6.42 -8.20
N GLU A 47 12.54 6.77 -6.91
CA GLU A 47 13.46 6.29 -5.87
C GLU A 47 13.49 4.76 -5.79
N ILE A 48 12.30 4.14 -5.74
CA ILE A 48 12.16 2.68 -5.71
C ILE A 48 12.69 2.06 -7.01
N ALA A 49 12.36 2.62 -8.18
CA ALA A 49 12.79 2.10 -9.47
C ALA A 49 14.31 2.16 -9.64
N GLN A 50 14.97 3.20 -9.13
CA GLN A 50 16.44 3.30 -9.15
C GLN A 50 17.08 2.22 -8.29
N LEU A 51 16.57 1.98 -7.07
CA LEU A 51 17.06 0.92 -6.20
C LEU A 51 16.88 -0.46 -6.85
N GLN A 52 15.75 -0.71 -7.50
CA GLN A 52 15.51 -1.96 -8.24
C GLN A 52 16.48 -2.15 -9.40
N LYS A 53 16.73 -1.10 -10.21
CA LYS A 53 17.69 -1.13 -11.32
C LYS A 53 19.11 -1.44 -10.84
N GLN A 54 19.46 -0.98 -9.64
CA GLN A 54 20.75 -1.22 -9.00
C GLN A 54 20.82 -2.58 -8.28
N GLY A 55 19.73 -3.35 -8.25
CA GLY A 55 19.64 -4.61 -7.51
C GLY A 55 19.60 -4.43 -5.99
N ASN A 56 19.40 -3.22 -5.49
CA ASN A 56 19.35 -2.89 -4.07
C ASN A 56 17.95 -3.11 -3.49
N TRP A 57 17.53 -4.37 -3.47
CA TRP A 57 16.20 -4.79 -2.99
C TRP A 57 16.01 -4.55 -1.49
N GLN A 58 17.09 -4.66 -0.71
CA GLN A 58 17.09 -4.42 0.72
C GLN A 58 16.63 -2.99 1.05
N GLN A 59 17.24 -1.98 0.42
CA GLN A 59 16.89 -0.59 0.68
C GLN A 59 15.47 -0.26 0.16
N ALA A 60 15.05 -0.84 -0.96
CA ALA A 60 13.67 -0.70 -1.44
C ALA A 60 12.66 -1.31 -0.44
N GLY A 61 13.00 -2.46 0.15
CA GLY A 61 12.22 -3.09 1.22
C GLY A 61 12.15 -2.24 2.48
N GLU A 62 13.24 -1.60 2.88
CA GLU A 62 13.30 -0.69 4.02
C GLU A 62 12.39 0.54 3.84
N MET A 63 12.34 1.10 2.63
CA MET A 63 11.43 2.21 2.31
C MET A 63 9.95 1.80 2.43
N LEU A 64 9.60 0.60 1.94
CA LEU A 64 8.25 0.03 2.09
C LEU A 64 7.91 -0.23 3.56
N ALA A 65 8.87 -0.75 4.32
CA ALA A 65 8.70 -1.02 5.74
C ALA A 65 8.52 0.28 6.55
N ASP A 66 9.25 1.35 6.24
CA ASP A 66 9.07 2.65 6.87
C ASP A 66 7.67 3.24 6.58
N ALA A 67 7.23 3.16 5.32
CA ALA A 67 5.87 3.55 4.94
C ALA A 67 4.81 2.76 5.73
N ALA A 68 4.98 1.44 5.87
CA ALA A 68 4.09 0.60 6.66
C ALA A 68 4.07 1.01 8.15
N LYS A 69 5.24 1.25 8.74
CA LYS A 69 5.36 1.71 10.15
C LYS A 69 4.63 3.03 10.36
N ARG A 70 4.76 3.99 9.46
CA ARG A 70 4.04 5.28 9.54
C ARG A 70 2.53 5.09 9.47
N LEU A 71 2.04 4.19 8.64
CA LEU A 71 0.61 3.86 8.59
C LEU A 71 0.13 3.21 9.88
N VAL A 72 0.91 2.27 10.46
CA VAL A 72 0.61 1.69 11.77
C VAL A 72 0.51 2.78 12.85
N LEU A 73 1.46 3.71 12.89
CA LEU A 73 1.46 4.84 13.82
C LEU A 73 0.26 5.79 13.60
N ALA A 74 -0.26 5.87 12.38
CA ALA A 74 -1.49 6.61 12.07
C ALA A 74 -2.76 5.90 12.55
N GLY A 75 -2.66 4.70 13.15
CA GLY A 75 -3.77 3.97 13.75
C GLY A 75 -4.62 3.18 12.76
N VAL A 76 -4.04 2.77 11.62
CA VAL A 76 -4.76 1.95 10.64
C VAL A 76 -5.00 0.53 11.16
N ASP A 77 -6.14 -0.04 10.81
CA ASP A 77 -6.56 -1.40 11.17
C ASP A 77 -6.04 -2.47 10.19
N GLY A 78 -5.46 -2.05 9.06
CA GLY A 78 -4.91 -2.91 8.02
C GLY A 78 -4.16 -2.11 6.97
N ILE A 79 -3.28 -2.77 6.19
CA ILE A 79 -2.45 -2.13 5.16
C ILE A 79 -2.63 -2.87 3.83
N LEU A 80 -2.90 -2.08 2.79
CA LEU A 80 -2.89 -2.48 1.38
C LEU A 80 -1.65 -1.88 0.72
N VAL A 81 -0.93 -2.68 -0.07
CA VAL A 81 0.18 -2.19 -0.89
C VAL A 81 -0.30 -2.15 -2.34
N SER A 82 -0.46 -0.95 -2.91
CA SER A 82 -0.85 -0.80 -4.31
C SER A 82 0.39 -0.90 -5.21
N ILE A 83 0.91 -2.12 -5.36
CA ILE A 83 1.94 -2.42 -6.35
C ILE A 83 1.28 -3.10 -7.54
N ARG A 84 1.44 -2.55 -8.73
CA ARG A 84 1.17 -3.35 -9.94
C ARG A 84 2.35 -4.32 -10.06
N PRO A 85 2.14 -5.65 -10.15
CA PRO A 85 3.27 -6.57 -10.26
C PRO A 85 4.04 -6.28 -11.55
N THR A 86 5.20 -5.65 -11.42
CA THR A 86 6.32 -5.89 -12.33
C THR A 86 6.71 -7.36 -12.16
N PRO A 87 7.13 -8.08 -13.21
CA PRO A 87 7.34 -9.54 -13.19
C PRO A 87 8.50 -10.01 -12.28
N ILE A 88 9.01 -9.16 -11.40
CA ILE A 88 10.06 -9.49 -10.44
C ILE A 88 9.37 -9.91 -9.15
N ALA A 89 9.25 -11.22 -8.99
CA ALA A 89 8.64 -11.86 -7.83
C ALA A 89 9.29 -11.39 -6.52
N PHE A 90 8.51 -10.74 -5.64
CA PHE A 90 8.88 -10.62 -4.23
C PHE A 90 8.89 -12.03 -3.63
N SER A 91 10.09 -12.54 -3.36
CA SER A 91 10.25 -13.80 -2.64
C SER A 91 9.69 -13.63 -1.22
N LYS A 92 9.04 -14.67 -0.70
CA LYS A 92 8.30 -14.72 0.58
C LYS A 92 9.13 -14.44 1.85
N HIS A 93 10.34 -13.89 1.77
CA HIS A 93 11.32 -13.98 2.85
C HIS A 93 11.61 -12.73 3.69
N GLU A 94 10.94 -11.60 3.49
CA GLU A 94 11.19 -10.38 4.29
C GLU A 94 9.96 -9.85 5.03
N ALA A 95 9.22 -10.75 5.69
CA ALA A 95 8.16 -10.38 6.62
C ALA A 95 8.73 -10.04 8.02
N GLY A 96 9.35 -8.87 8.15
CA GLY A 96 9.79 -8.30 9.43
C GLY A 96 8.71 -7.52 10.19
N ALA A 97 7.41 -7.80 9.96
CA ALA A 97 6.30 -7.12 10.62
C ALA A 97 5.12 -8.08 10.82
N HIS A 98 5.23 -8.94 11.84
CA HIS A 98 4.32 -10.05 12.11
C HIS A 98 2.93 -9.68 12.70
N GLN A 99 2.45 -8.44 12.59
CA GLN A 99 1.22 -8.04 13.28
C GLN A 99 0.07 -7.52 12.41
N TYR A 100 0.28 -7.29 11.10
CA TYR A 100 -0.78 -6.77 10.22
C TYR A 100 -1.00 -7.68 9.01
N PRO A 101 -2.24 -8.07 8.69
CA PRO A 101 -2.52 -8.85 7.49
C PRO A 101 -2.27 -7.99 6.25
N TYR A 102 -1.25 -8.34 5.49
CA TYR A 102 -1.01 -7.78 4.15
C TYR A 102 -2.05 -8.33 3.19
N LEU A 103 -2.91 -7.47 2.66
CA LEU A 103 -3.81 -7.82 1.58
C LEU A 103 -3.11 -7.50 0.26
N TYR A 104 -2.76 -8.54 -0.50
CA TYR A 104 -2.30 -8.40 -1.88
C TYR A 104 -3.53 -8.44 -2.79
N GLY A 105 -3.70 -7.41 -3.62
CA GLY A 105 -4.78 -7.26 -4.60
C GLY A 105 -4.24 -7.16 -6.01
#